data_AF-A0AA39C2S2-F1
#
_entry.id   AF-A0AA39C2S2-F1
#
_cell.length_a   1.000
_cell.length_b   1.000
_cell.length_c   1.000
_cell.angle_alpha   90.00
_cell.angle_beta   90.00
_cell.angle_gamma   90.00
#
_symmetry.space_group_name_H-M   'P 1'
#
loop_
_entity.id
_entity.type
_entity.pdbx_description
1 polymer ?
#
loop_
_entity_poly.entity_id
_entity_poly.type
_entity_poly.pdbx_seq_one_letter_code
_entity_poly.pdbx_strand_id
1 'polypeptide(L)'
;MTTKKEKKAPKDASKNIMREVKIRKLCLNICVGESGDRLTRAAKVLEQLTGQQPVFSKARYTVRSFGIRRNEKIAVHCTVRGAKAEEILERGLKVREYELRKENFSCTGNFGFGIQ
;
A
#
# COMPACT_ATOMS: atom_id res chain seq x y z
N MET A 1 -18.38 -50.19 -35.22
CA MET A 1 -17.46 -50.05 -34.08
C MET A 1 -17.10 -48.59 -33.91
N THR A 2 -17.79 -47.97 -32.96
CA THR A 2 -17.58 -46.64 -32.38
C THR A 2 -16.20 -46.62 -31.68
N THR A 3 -15.39 -45.56 -31.58
CA THR A 3 -15.61 -44.14 -31.28
C THR A 3 -14.38 -43.33 -31.73
N LYS A 4 -14.59 -42.18 -32.37
CA LYS A 4 -13.52 -41.18 -32.63
C LYS A 4 -13.15 -40.53 -31.30
N LYS A 5 -11.89 -40.66 -30.87
CA LYS A 5 -11.33 -39.90 -29.73
C LYS A 5 -11.38 -38.40 -30.02
N GLU A 6 -12.26 -37.68 -29.35
CA GLU A 6 -12.24 -36.21 -29.31
C GLU A 6 -10.93 -35.72 -28.69
N LYS A 7 -10.16 -34.94 -29.47
CA LYS A 7 -9.03 -34.16 -28.96
C LYS A 7 -9.58 -33.06 -28.06
N LYS A 8 -9.39 -33.19 -26.74
CA LYS A 8 -9.66 -32.12 -25.78
C LYS A 8 -8.80 -30.89 -26.12
N ALA A 9 -9.46 -29.76 -26.36
CA ALA A 9 -8.86 -28.44 -26.56
C ALA A 9 -7.90 -28.05 -25.41
N PRO A 10 -6.88 -27.20 -25.66
CA PRO A 10 -6.00 -26.71 -24.60
C PRO A 10 -6.84 -25.95 -23.57
N LYS A 11 -6.81 -26.37 -22.31
CA LYS A 11 -7.44 -25.63 -21.22
C LYS A 11 -6.72 -24.29 -21.09
N ASP A 12 -7.40 -23.21 -21.45
CA ASP A 12 -6.94 -21.83 -21.22
C ASP A 12 -6.53 -21.66 -19.75
N ALA A 13 -5.22 -21.73 -19.47
CA ALA A 13 -4.67 -21.53 -18.13
C ALA A 13 -4.94 -20.11 -17.59
N SER A 14 -5.46 -19.21 -18.43
CA SER A 14 -5.88 -17.85 -18.08
C SER A 14 -7.17 -17.80 -17.25
N LYS A 15 -8.06 -18.79 -17.34
CA LYS A 15 -9.34 -18.82 -16.62
C LYS A 15 -9.27 -19.57 -15.28
N ASN A 16 -8.14 -19.51 -14.61
CA ASN A 16 -8.03 -20.08 -13.25
C ASN A 16 -8.48 -19.04 -12.23
N ILE A 17 -9.52 -19.36 -11.45
CA ILE A 17 -10.10 -18.47 -10.41
C ILE A 17 -9.03 -18.03 -9.41
N MET A 18 -8.03 -18.88 -9.12
CA MET A 18 -6.94 -18.54 -8.19
C MET A 18 -5.88 -17.58 -8.77
N ARG A 19 -5.95 -17.24 -10.06
CA ARG A 19 -5.05 -16.25 -10.70
C ARG A 19 -5.64 -14.83 -10.70
N GLU A 20 -6.83 -14.64 -10.18
CA GLU A 20 -7.45 -13.32 -10.06
C GLU A 20 -6.63 -12.40 -9.14
N VAL A 21 -6.40 -11.17 -9.61
CA VAL A 21 -5.62 -10.17 -8.87
C VAL A 21 -6.48 -9.61 -7.74
N LYS A 22 -5.94 -9.64 -6.52
CA LYS A 22 -6.61 -9.12 -5.32
C LYS A 22 -5.69 -8.17 -4.57
N ILE A 23 -6.29 -7.17 -3.92
CA ILE A 23 -5.55 -6.24 -3.07
C ILE A 23 -5.22 -6.95 -1.76
N ARG A 24 -3.94 -7.29 -1.57
CA ARG A 24 -3.49 -8.00 -0.35
C ARG A 24 -3.43 -7.09 0.88
N LYS A 25 -2.92 -5.86 0.71
CA LYS A 25 -2.77 -4.87 1.77
C LYS A 25 -2.57 -3.48 1.16
N LEU A 26 -2.98 -2.47 1.90
CA LEU A 26 -2.65 -1.07 1.65
C LEU A 26 -1.81 -0.57 2.83
N CYS A 27 -0.66 0.04 2.54
CA CYS A 27 0.23 0.62 3.55
C CYS A 27 0.17 2.15 3.47
N LEU A 28 -0.30 2.78 4.54
CA LEU A 28 -0.27 4.24 4.70
C LEU A 28 0.98 4.62 5.47
N ASN A 29 1.73 5.59 4.97
CA ASN A 29 2.97 6.03 5.60
C ASN A 29 3.04 7.56 5.59
N ILE A 30 3.25 8.15 6.76
CA ILE A 30 3.54 9.57 6.92
C ILE A 30 4.94 9.70 7.53
N CYS A 31 5.85 10.31 6.77
CA CYS A 31 7.19 10.63 7.24
C CYS A 31 7.28 12.12 7.51
N VAL A 32 7.48 12.50 8.78
CA VAL A 32 7.53 13.91 9.20
C VAL A 32 8.96 14.44 9.21
N GLY A 33 9.95 13.57 9.41
CA GLY A 33 11.37 13.97 9.45
C GLY A 33 11.82 14.47 10.83
N GLU A 34 10.91 14.68 11.76
CA GLU A 34 11.17 15.26 13.09
C GLU A 34 10.40 14.50 14.18
N SER A 35 10.98 14.47 15.38
CA SER A 35 10.26 14.07 16.59
C SER A 35 9.34 15.17 17.11
N GLY A 36 8.41 14.80 17.99
CA GLY A 36 7.62 15.73 18.80
C GLY A 36 6.16 15.82 18.35
N ASP A 37 5.58 17.01 18.47
CA ASP A 37 4.13 17.20 18.36
C ASP A 37 3.58 16.97 16.95
N ARG A 38 4.37 17.26 15.92
CA ARG A 38 3.95 17.00 14.53
C ARG A 38 3.75 15.50 14.30
N LEU A 39 4.62 14.67 14.87
CA LEU A 39 4.51 13.21 14.76
C LEU A 39 3.31 12.66 15.50
N THR A 40 3.00 13.19 16.69
CA THR A 40 1.83 12.74 17.47
C THR A 40 0.51 13.18 16.81
N ARG A 41 0.48 14.37 16.19
CA ARG A 41 -0.67 14.81 15.37
C ARG A 41 -0.86 13.93 14.15
N ALA A 42 0.22 13.64 13.41
CA ALA A 42 0.17 12.74 12.26
C ALA A 42 -0.35 11.34 12.63
N ALA A 43 0.06 10.82 13.79
CA ALA A 43 -0.47 9.56 14.32
C ALA A 43 -1.98 9.62 14.57
N LYS A 44 -2.48 10.70 15.17
CA LYS A 44 -3.93 10.89 15.39
C LYS A 44 -4.71 10.97 14.07
N VAL A 45 -4.17 11.62 13.04
CA VAL A 45 -4.82 11.67 11.71
C VAL A 45 -4.89 10.27 11.09
N LEU A 46 -3.81 9.48 11.17
CA LEU A 46 -3.81 8.10 10.68
C LEU A 46 -4.79 7.21 11.44
N GLU A 47 -4.90 7.40 12.75
CA GLU A 47 -5.85 6.68 13.59
C GLU A 47 -7.30 7.02 13.21
N GLN A 48 -7.61 8.29 12.97
CA GLN A 48 -8.93 8.72 12.50
C GLN A 48 -9.29 8.18 11.11
N LEU A 49 -8.31 8.13 10.19
CA LEU A 49 -8.52 7.63 8.84
C LEU A 49 -8.70 6.11 8.78
N THR A 50 -7.94 5.36 9.58
CA THR A 50 -7.89 3.89 9.49
C THR A 50 -8.72 3.18 10.56
N GLY A 51 -9.00 3.86 11.68
CA GLY A 51 -9.58 3.28 12.88
C GLY A 51 -8.69 2.23 13.54
N GLN A 52 -7.37 2.28 13.30
CA GLN A 52 -6.39 1.36 13.87
C GLN A 52 -5.26 2.14 14.55
N GLN A 53 -4.68 1.57 15.59
CA GLN A 53 -3.51 2.16 16.24
C GLN A 53 -2.29 2.09 15.30
N PRO A 54 -1.70 3.23 14.94
CA PRO A 54 -0.60 3.25 14.00
C PRO A 54 0.75 2.94 14.69
N VAL A 55 1.72 2.47 13.91
CA VAL A 55 3.04 2.07 14.41
C VAL A 55 4.07 3.15 14.13
N PHE A 56 4.81 3.55 15.17
CA PHE A 56 5.91 4.51 15.05
C PHE A 56 7.19 3.84 14.54
N SER A 57 7.75 4.37 13.46
CA SER A 57 9.00 3.95 12.85
C SER A 57 10.17 4.77 13.40
N LYS A 58 11.28 4.07 13.70
CA LYS A 58 12.51 4.66 14.24
C LYS A 58 13.59 4.85 13.17
N ALA A 59 14.44 5.85 13.38
CA ALA A 59 15.63 6.13 12.60
C ALA A 59 16.64 4.99 12.67
N ARG A 60 17.12 4.51 11.52
CA ARG A 60 18.22 3.53 11.46
C ARG A 60 19.60 4.17 11.66
N TYR A 61 19.80 5.36 11.11
CA TYR A 61 21.07 6.08 11.12
C TYR A 61 20.88 7.52 11.59
N THR A 62 21.94 8.11 12.11
CA THR A 62 22.00 9.55 12.40
C THR A 62 22.39 10.27 11.12
N VAL A 63 21.56 11.20 10.65
CA VAL A 63 21.82 11.98 9.43
C VAL A 63 21.70 13.46 9.78
N ARG A 64 22.85 14.16 9.85
CA ARG A 64 22.92 15.57 10.29
C ARG A 64 22.17 16.52 9.35
N SER A 65 22.16 16.27 8.04
CA SER A 65 21.45 17.12 7.08
C SER A 65 19.94 17.15 7.31
N PHE A 66 19.37 16.07 7.86
CA PHE A 66 17.95 15.99 8.20
C PHE A 66 17.67 16.27 9.69
N GLY A 67 18.70 16.54 10.51
CA GLY A 67 18.53 16.75 11.95
C GLY A 67 18.16 15.50 12.75
N ILE A 68 18.23 14.31 12.15
CA ILE A 68 17.72 13.06 12.73
C ILE A 68 18.83 12.31 13.50
N ARG A 69 18.51 11.83 14.71
CA ARG A 69 19.35 10.94 15.51
C ARG A 69 18.93 9.47 15.38
N ARG A 70 19.87 8.54 15.59
CA ARG A 70 19.57 7.09 15.62
C ARG A 70 18.53 6.77 16.70
N ASN A 71 17.62 5.84 16.38
CA ASN A 71 16.49 5.40 17.21
C ASN A 71 15.41 6.45 17.51
N GLU A 72 15.53 7.64 16.93
CA GLU A 72 14.53 8.69 17.02
C GLU A 72 13.26 8.30 16.25
N LYS A 73 12.06 8.67 16.74
CA LYS A 73 10.80 8.37 16.03
C LYS A 73 10.58 9.43 14.95
N ILE A 74 10.48 9.02 13.69
CA ILE A 74 10.43 9.97 12.55
C ILE A 74 9.16 9.83 11.72
N ALA A 75 8.63 8.62 11.66
CA ALA A 75 7.53 8.29 10.77
C ALA A 75 6.49 7.45 11.49
N VAL A 76 5.27 7.48 10.95
CA VAL A 76 4.15 6.70 11.42
C VAL A 76 3.56 5.98 10.23
N HIS A 77 3.28 4.69 10.38
CA HIS A 77 2.67 3.90 9.33
C HIS A 77 1.55 3.02 9.87
N CYS A 78 0.60 2.70 9.00
CA CYS A 78 -0.50 1.80 9.29
C CYS A 78 -0.73 0.87 8.10
N THR A 79 -1.02 -0.40 8.37
CA THR A 79 -1.31 -1.39 7.33
C THR A 79 -2.77 -1.82 7.42
N VAL A 80 -3.53 -1.50 6.38
CA VAL A 80 -4.96 -1.82 6.30
C VAL A 80 -5.16 -2.98 5.32
N ARG A 81 -6.12 -3.84 5.61
CA ARG A 81 -6.49 -4.99 4.77
C ARG A 81 -8.01 -5.13 4.72
N GLY A 82 -8.51 -5.87 3.72
CA GLY A 82 -9.94 -6.11 3.52
C GLY A 82 -10.69 -4.88 3.00
N ALA A 83 -12.00 -4.81 3.28
CA ALA A 83 -12.89 -3.78 2.74
C ALA A 83 -12.44 -2.34 3.05
N LYS A 84 -11.88 -2.10 4.24
CA LYS A 84 -11.33 -0.78 4.62
C LYS A 84 -10.20 -0.32 3.69
N ALA A 85 -9.40 -1.25 3.16
CA ALA A 85 -8.33 -0.91 2.24
C ALA A 85 -8.86 -0.49 0.87
N GLU A 86 -9.93 -1.13 0.39
CA GLU A 86 -10.59 -0.79 -0.87
C GLU A 86 -11.25 0.60 -0.79
N GLU A 87 -11.94 0.89 0.30
CA GLU A 87 -12.56 2.20 0.54
C GLU A 87 -11.51 3.34 0.59
N ILE A 88 -10.42 3.14 1.33
CA ILE A 88 -9.33 4.13 1.41
C ILE A 88 -8.63 4.28 0.06
N LEU A 89 -8.46 3.18 -0.69
CA LEU A 89 -7.86 3.23 -2.01
C LEU A 89 -8.72 4.02 -2.98
N GLU A 90 -10.03 3.79 -3.01
CA GLU A 90 -10.97 4.51 -3.87
C GLU A 90 -10.97 6.01 -3.54
N ARG A 91 -11.04 6.36 -2.25
CA ARG A 91 -10.91 7.75 -1.79
C ARG A 91 -9.58 8.37 -2.22
N GLY A 92 -8.48 7.62 -2.12
CA GLY A 92 -7.15 8.09 -2.50
C GLY A 92 -6.98 8.28 -4.02
N LEU A 93 -7.53 7.38 -4.83
CA LEU A 93 -7.51 7.49 -6.28
C LEU A 93 -8.38 8.65 -6.78
N LYS A 94 -9.50 8.92 -6.11
CA LYS A 94 -10.34 10.09 -6.41
C LYS A 94 -9.59 11.41 -6.24
N VAL A 95 -8.71 11.53 -5.23
CA VAL A 95 -7.86 12.72 -5.03
C VAL A 95 -6.88 12.91 -6.19
N ARG A 96 -6.48 11.83 -6.85
CA ARG A 96 -5.58 11.83 -8.02
C ARG A 96 -6.34 11.79 -9.35
N GLU A 97 -7.65 12.04 -9.35
CA GLU A 97 -8.50 12.02 -10.55
C GLU A 97 -8.42 10.69 -11.33
N TYR A 98 -8.11 9.59 -10.63
CA TYR A 98 -7.86 8.26 -11.21
C TYR A 98 -6.69 8.19 -12.21
N GLU A 99 -5.81 9.21 -12.24
CA GLU A 99 -4.61 9.21 -13.06
C GLU A 99 -3.40 8.65 -12.30
N LEU A 100 -2.76 7.64 -12.88
CA LEU A 100 -1.50 7.07 -12.39
C LEU A 100 -0.49 6.99 -13.53
N ARG A 101 0.73 7.49 -13.27
CA ARG A 101 1.84 7.37 -14.21
C ARG A 101 2.36 5.93 -14.23
N LYS A 102 2.88 5.49 -15.39
CA LYS A 102 3.50 4.17 -15.53
C LYS A 102 4.65 3.94 -14.55
N GLU A 103 5.39 5.00 -14.21
CA GLU A 103 6.51 4.97 -13.26
C GLU A 103 6.08 4.66 -11.81
N ASN A 104 4.81 4.84 -11.47
CA ASN A 104 4.29 4.52 -10.14
C ASN A 104 4.14 3.01 -9.92
N PHE A 105 4.22 2.20 -10.99
CA PHE A 105 4.12 0.76 -10.92
C PHE A 105 5.51 0.12 -10.80
N SER A 106 5.68 -0.75 -9.81
CA SER A 106 6.89 -1.55 -9.64
C SER A 106 6.92 -2.73 -10.63
N CYS A 107 8.11 -3.27 -10.86
CA CYS A 107 8.31 -4.49 -11.64
C CYS A 107 7.54 -5.71 -11.09
N THR A 108 7.19 -5.69 -9.80
CA THR A 108 6.40 -6.74 -9.13
C THR A 108 4.89 -6.50 -9.16
N GLY A 109 4.41 -5.46 -9.86
CA GLY A 109 2.99 -5.13 -9.98
C GLY A 109 2.39 -4.42 -8.76
N ASN A 110 3.21 -3.89 -7.86
CA ASN A 110 2.74 -3.01 -6.79
C ASN A 110 2.69 -1.58 -7.32
N PHE A 111 1.84 -0.72 -6.75
CA PHE A 111 1.84 0.70 -7.07
C PHE A 111 1.75 1.54 -5.80
N GLY A 112 2.16 2.80 -5.93
CA GLY A 112 2.05 3.79 -4.86
C GLY A 112 1.89 5.19 -5.44
N PHE A 113 1.31 6.08 -4.64
CA PHE A 113 1.19 7.49 -4.96
C PHE A 113 1.34 8.32 -3.70
N GLY A 114 1.91 9.51 -3.85
CA GLY A 114 1.97 10.50 -2.77
C GLY A 114 0.74 11.40 -2.81
N ILE A 115 0.21 11.73 -1.63
CA ILE A 115 -0.72 12.85 -1.43
C ILE A 115 -0.06 13.79 -0.43
N GLN A 116 -0.22 15.09 -0.63
CA GLN A 116 0.28 16.13 0.26
C GLN A 116 -0.86 16.71 1.09
#